data_AF-A0A142YDQ2-F1
#
_entry.id   AF-A0A142YDQ2-F1
#
_cell.length_a   1.000
_cell.length_b   1.000
_cell.length_c   1.000
_cell.angle_alpha   90.00
_cell.angle_beta   90.00
_cell.angle_gamma   90.00
#
_symmetry.space_group_name_H-M   'P 1'
#
loop_
_entity.id
_entity.type
_entity.pdbx_description
1 polymer ?
#
loop_
_entity_poly.entity_id
_entity_poly.type
_entity_poly.pdbx_seq_one_letter_code
_entity_poly.pdbx_strand_id
1 'polypeptide(L)'
;MGRGTLGVGLSLLLSAAIGSVRADVIVLRGGGQVQGKVVPDPDAKKGERVLVVLPKGKTPLALRKDQILEVHPRPGPLDEYAARREKLAATAQAEYDLGAWCEGHELPDLAEVHYEAALLRDPDFADARVKLGHVERDGRWLSPDEQRKEQGLVLHKGRWVPEDEKARDDEQAQNSAGYASWVRRIKLLVQGVRSDDPARRREAEGQLLELRDPEAVGPLVKVLGSEADDLRTLLAQVLGEIPGEAAARALVDQLLGESEDAVRDVVLERLKPREEPIVPKRLARALRSSDVRVINRAAWALGRLDVYAAVPKLLDVLITSEERMVLVPPAGPTYPNTGYNPLIAYNGSSAAYMTGPVVGPGAVAYGAYVVPNTIGLDPFNGGAPISAGNGLGYSGTVGADRGPQPALMTFTSRNVEVLAALNRLTGQDFEYDVPRWRSWVARSFNPRPAPARRVPQP
;
A
#
# COMPACT_ATOMS: atom_id res chain seq x y z
N MET A 1 40.01 -28.88 -34.19
CA MET A 1 41.25 -28.35 -34.79
C MET A 1 41.06 -26.86 -35.00
N GLY A 2 41.93 -26.04 -34.42
CA GLY A 2 41.77 -24.59 -34.31
C GLY A 2 42.41 -23.78 -35.44
N ARG A 3 42.59 -22.49 -35.10
CA ARG A 3 43.12 -21.33 -35.86
C ARG A 3 42.02 -20.61 -36.65
N GLY A 4 41.64 -19.36 -36.42
CA GLY A 4 42.26 -18.25 -35.68
C GLY A 4 42.92 -17.28 -36.65
N THR A 5 42.26 -16.14 -36.93
CA THR A 5 42.87 -14.87 -37.38
C THR A 5 41.91 -13.71 -37.09
N LEU A 6 42.45 -12.73 -36.34
CA LEU A 6 41.90 -11.40 -36.06
C LEU A 6 41.95 -10.51 -37.32
N GLY A 7 41.07 -9.50 -37.38
CA GLY A 7 41.16 -8.45 -38.39
C GLY A 7 40.06 -7.39 -38.31
N VAL A 8 40.18 -6.49 -37.33
CA VAL A 8 39.87 -5.04 -37.33
C VAL A 8 38.57 -4.53 -38.00
N GLY A 9 37.80 -3.78 -37.21
CA GLY A 9 36.49 -3.27 -37.57
C GLY A 9 36.45 -2.05 -38.47
N LEU A 10 35.25 -1.80 -39.00
CA LEU A 10 34.77 -0.49 -39.40
C LEU A 10 33.24 -0.48 -39.27
N SER A 11 32.75 -0.06 -38.10
CA SER A 11 31.32 0.18 -37.88
C SER A 11 30.91 1.44 -38.63
N LEU A 12 30.39 1.29 -39.83
CA LEU A 12 29.66 2.34 -40.54
C LEU A 12 28.28 2.49 -39.88
N LEU A 13 28.21 3.39 -38.90
CA LEU A 13 26.96 3.99 -38.45
C LEU A 13 26.44 4.85 -39.59
N LEU A 14 25.46 4.32 -40.33
CA LEU A 14 24.61 5.10 -41.24
C LEU A 14 23.68 5.95 -40.36
N SER A 15 24.20 7.06 -39.83
CA SER A 15 23.39 8.10 -39.21
C SER A 15 22.62 8.80 -40.33
N ALA A 16 21.33 8.49 -40.45
CA ALA A 16 20.40 9.29 -41.24
C ALA A 16 20.50 10.75 -40.78
N ALA A 17 20.93 11.63 -41.67
CA ALA A 17 20.99 13.06 -41.42
C ALA A 17 19.55 13.56 -41.21
N ILE A 18 19.17 13.80 -39.96
CA ILE A 18 18.01 14.60 -39.62
C ILE A 18 18.30 16.01 -40.14
N GLY A 19 17.53 16.46 -41.14
CA GLY A 19 17.56 17.85 -41.59
C GLY A 19 17.33 18.75 -40.38
N SER A 20 18.35 19.50 -39.99
CA SER A 20 18.24 20.47 -38.90
C SER A 20 17.69 21.76 -39.49
N VAL A 21 16.53 22.19 -39.01
CA VAL A 21 16.01 23.54 -39.25
C VAL A 21 17.10 24.52 -38.82
N ARG A 22 17.69 25.22 -39.79
CA ARG A 22 18.78 26.18 -39.53
C ARG A 22 18.17 27.45 -38.91
N ALA A 23 18.68 27.86 -37.76
CA ALA A 23 18.30 29.10 -37.08
C ALA A 23 19.50 29.69 -36.36
N ASP A 24 19.44 31.00 -36.10
CA ASP A 24 20.44 31.73 -35.31
C ASP A 24 20.67 31.01 -33.96
N VAL A 25 21.94 30.90 -33.54
CA VAL A 25 22.29 30.35 -32.22
C VAL A 25 22.53 31.50 -31.27
N ILE A 26 21.69 31.59 -30.25
CA ILE A 26 21.75 32.59 -29.19
C ILE A 26 22.45 31.95 -28.01
N VAL A 27 23.69 32.37 -27.74
CA VAL A 27 24.46 31.95 -26.57
C VAL A 27 24.08 32.83 -25.40
N LEU A 28 23.69 32.22 -24.28
CA LEU A 28 23.30 32.91 -23.06
C LEU A 28 24.49 33.03 -22.10
N ARG A 29 24.55 34.10 -21.29
CA ARG A 29 25.62 34.30 -20.29
C ARG A 29 25.71 33.19 -19.24
N GLY A 30 24.64 32.42 -19.04
CA GLY A 30 24.61 31.23 -18.18
C GLY A 30 25.11 29.94 -18.82
N GLY A 31 25.66 29.99 -20.04
CA GLY A 31 26.24 28.85 -20.76
C GLY A 31 25.25 28.04 -21.62
N GLY A 32 23.96 28.36 -21.57
CA GLY A 32 22.94 27.73 -22.43
C GLY A 32 22.95 28.29 -23.86
N GLN A 33 22.44 27.51 -24.82
CA GLN A 33 22.23 27.95 -26.20
C GLN A 33 20.76 27.77 -26.59
N VAL A 34 20.21 28.75 -27.29
CA VAL A 34 18.83 28.73 -27.82
C VAL A 34 18.90 28.92 -29.34
N GLN A 35 18.13 28.14 -30.09
CA GLN A 35 18.00 28.30 -31.53
C GLN A 35 16.72 29.07 -31.84
N GLY A 36 16.81 30.18 -32.57
CA GLY A 36 15.65 30.98 -32.93
C GLY A 36 16.00 32.39 -33.39
N LYS A 37 15.00 33.12 -33.89
CA LYS A 37 15.18 34.49 -34.40
C LYS A 37 14.87 35.52 -33.34
N VAL A 38 15.82 36.40 -33.04
CA VAL A 38 15.61 37.51 -32.11
C VAL A 38 14.79 38.61 -32.82
N VAL A 39 13.65 38.97 -32.22
CA VAL A 39 12.81 40.08 -32.65
C VAL A 39 12.59 41.07 -31.50
N PRO A 40 12.39 42.37 -31.79
CA PRO A 40 12.06 43.35 -30.75
C PRO A 40 10.76 42.97 -30.01
N ASP A 41 10.76 43.12 -28.69
CA ASP A 41 9.54 42.99 -27.89
C ASP A 41 8.75 44.32 -27.97
N PRO A 42 7.54 44.34 -28.58
CA PRO A 42 6.76 45.57 -28.73
C PRO A 42 6.26 46.14 -27.40
N ASP A 43 6.13 45.30 -26.36
CA ASP A 43 5.62 45.69 -25.05
C ASP A 43 6.74 46.09 -24.06
N ALA A 44 8.00 45.96 -24.45
CA ALA A 44 9.13 46.27 -23.58
C ALA A 44 9.39 47.77 -23.46
N LYS A 45 9.29 48.31 -22.25
CA LYS A 45 9.77 49.67 -21.94
C LYS A 45 11.26 49.77 -22.27
N LYS A 46 11.64 50.73 -23.12
CA LYS A 46 13.02 51.00 -23.56
C LYS A 46 13.75 49.79 -24.20
N GLY A 47 13.03 48.79 -24.68
CA GLY A 47 13.63 47.64 -25.37
C GLY A 47 14.57 46.80 -24.49
N GLU A 48 14.32 46.71 -23.18
CA GLU A 48 15.12 45.91 -22.23
C GLU A 48 14.97 44.39 -22.45
N ARG A 49 13.88 43.98 -23.11
CA ARG A 49 13.59 42.59 -23.50
C ARG A 49 13.57 42.41 -25.01
N VAL A 50 13.82 41.18 -25.43
CA VAL A 50 13.65 40.71 -26.80
C VAL A 50 12.86 39.41 -26.77
N LEU A 51 12.15 39.14 -27.85
CA LEU A 51 11.46 37.87 -28.05
C LEU A 51 12.30 37.01 -29.00
N VAL A 52 12.42 35.73 -28.70
CA VAL A 52 13.05 34.76 -29.59
C VAL A 52 11.95 33.91 -30.20
N VAL A 53 11.74 34.07 -31.51
CA VAL A 53 10.86 33.19 -32.29
C VAL A 53 11.59 31.87 -32.50
N LEU A 54 11.01 30.80 -31.95
CA LEU A 54 11.62 29.48 -31.98
C LEU A 54 11.20 28.74 -33.27
N PRO A 55 12.03 27.81 -33.78
CA PRO A 55 11.63 26.91 -34.86
C PRO A 55 10.45 26.01 -34.50
N LYS A 56 10.32 25.70 -33.21
CA LYS A 56 9.22 24.91 -32.61
C LYS A 56 8.69 25.64 -31.37
N GLY A 57 7.38 25.66 -31.24
CA GLY A 57 6.62 26.35 -30.21
C GLY A 57 5.90 27.60 -30.75
N LYS A 58 4.62 27.73 -30.37
CA LYS A 58 3.77 28.88 -30.75
C LYS A 58 4.14 30.17 -30.00
N THR A 59 4.73 30.05 -28.81
CA THR A 59 5.03 31.19 -27.93
C THR A 59 6.51 31.57 -28.06
N PRO A 60 6.83 32.82 -28.47
CA PRO A 60 8.20 33.32 -28.45
C PRO A 60 8.79 33.31 -27.04
N LEU A 61 10.07 32.95 -26.92
CA LEU A 61 10.79 32.98 -25.64
C LEU A 61 11.20 34.42 -25.31
N ALA A 62 10.68 34.97 -24.22
CA ALA A 62 11.08 36.29 -23.74
C ALA A 62 12.41 36.22 -22.99
N LEU A 63 13.42 36.95 -23.48
CA LEU A 63 14.74 37.06 -22.87
C LEU A 63 15.07 38.52 -22.57
N ARG A 64 15.78 38.77 -21.47
CA ARG A 64 16.38 40.09 -21.25
C ARG A 64 17.64 40.23 -22.09
N LYS A 65 17.89 41.43 -22.62
CA LYS A 65 19.09 41.67 -23.45
C LYS A 65 20.40 41.37 -22.73
N ASP A 66 20.45 41.58 -21.42
CA ASP A 66 21.64 41.29 -20.59
C ASP A 66 21.92 39.79 -20.43
N GLN A 67 20.96 38.91 -20.72
CA GLN A 67 21.15 37.46 -20.67
C GLN A 67 21.78 36.90 -21.94
N ILE A 68 21.73 37.65 -23.05
CA ILE A 68 22.30 37.24 -24.34
C ILE A 68 23.79 37.63 -24.34
N LEU A 69 24.65 36.63 -24.55
CA LEU A 69 26.09 36.82 -24.67
C LEU A 69 26.45 37.10 -26.12
N GLU A 70 26.09 36.19 -27.03
CA GLU A 70 26.37 36.29 -28.47
C GLU A 70 25.21 35.72 -29.28
N VAL A 71 24.99 36.27 -30.48
CA VAL A 71 24.04 35.72 -31.46
C VAL A 71 24.84 35.37 -32.71
N HIS A 72 24.89 34.09 -33.05
CA HIS A 72 25.52 33.60 -34.27
C HIS A 72 24.46 33.48 -35.37
N PRO A 73 24.43 34.39 -36.35
CA PRO A 73 23.43 34.37 -37.39
C PRO A 73 23.64 33.15 -38.30
N ARG A 74 22.58 32.41 -38.60
CA ARG A 74 22.61 31.27 -39.51
C ARG A 74 21.41 31.33 -40.45
N PRO A 75 21.64 31.47 -41.77
CA PRO A 75 20.55 31.50 -42.75
C PRO A 75 19.64 30.29 -42.60
N GLY A 76 18.34 30.54 -42.47
CA GLY A 76 17.35 29.47 -42.48
C GLY A 76 15.90 29.94 -42.56
N PRO A 77 14.94 29.00 -42.44
CA PRO A 77 13.52 29.27 -42.68
C PRO A 77 12.95 30.43 -41.85
N LEU A 78 13.48 30.66 -40.64
CA LEU A 78 13.00 31.76 -39.80
C LEU A 78 13.38 33.16 -40.31
N ASP A 79 14.46 33.31 -41.08
CA ASP A 79 14.84 34.60 -41.68
C ASP A 79 13.88 34.98 -42.81
N GLU A 80 13.59 34.01 -43.67
CA GLU A 80 12.66 34.18 -44.77
C GLU A 80 11.23 34.36 -44.26
N TYR A 81 10.85 33.64 -43.20
CA TYR A 81 9.60 33.83 -42.48
C TYR A 81 9.45 35.29 -41.99
N ALA A 82 10.46 35.83 -41.30
CA ALA A 82 10.40 37.19 -40.78
C ALA A 82 10.22 38.23 -41.89
N ALA A 83 10.95 38.08 -43.01
CA ALA A 83 10.84 38.96 -44.16
C ALA A 83 9.48 38.87 -44.87
N ARG A 84 8.88 37.67 -44.94
CA ARG A 84 7.54 37.45 -45.49
C ARG A 84 6.46 38.04 -44.58
N ARG A 85 6.60 37.86 -43.26
CA ARG A 85 5.67 38.39 -42.25
C ARG A 85 5.62 39.91 -42.25
N GLU A 86 6.75 40.60 -42.42
CA GLU A 86 6.80 42.07 -42.49
C GLU A 86 6.01 42.62 -43.68
N LYS A 87 5.96 41.88 -44.79
CA LYS A 87 5.28 42.27 -46.03
C LYS A 87 3.86 41.68 -46.15
N LEU A 88 3.39 41.02 -45.10
CA LEU A 88 2.13 40.28 -45.13
C LEU A 88 0.94 41.24 -45.25
N ALA A 89 0.07 41.00 -46.23
CA ALA A 89 -1.18 41.72 -46.35
C ALA A 89 -2.14 41.34 -45.24
N ALA A 90 -2.98 42.28 -44.80
CA ALA A 90 -3.93 42.09 -43.71
C ALA A 90 -5.21 41.33 -44.17
N THR A 91 -5.06 40.22 -44.88
CA THR A 91 -6.18 39.41 -45.44
C THR A 91 -6.08 37.95 -44.99
N ALA A 92 -7.22 37.25 -44.93
CA ALA A 92 -7.25 35.83 -44.52
C ALA A 92 -6.43 34.94 -45.47
N GLN A 93 -6.52 35.18 -46.78
CA GLN A 93 -5.73 34.45 -47.79
C GLN A 93 -4.23 34.64 -47.59
N ALA A 94 -3.77 35.87 -47.31
CA ALA A 94 -2.35 36.13 -47.12
C ALA A 94 -1.80 35.41 -45.87
N GLU A 95 -2.56 35.41 -44.77
CA GLU A 95 -2.21 34.64 -43.56
C GLU A 95 -2.16 33.14 -43.88
N TYR A 96 -3.14 32.60 -44.60
CA TYR A 96 -3.14 31.20 -45.02
C TYR A 96 -1.93 30.82 -45.90
N ASP A 97 -1.61 31.63 -46.90
CA ASP A 97 -0.49 31.38 -47.81
C ASP A 97 0.85 31.36 -47.06
N LEU A 98 1.01 32.24 -46.06
CA LEU A 98 2.19 32.23 -45.18
C LEU A 98 2.20 30.99 -44.29
N GLY A 99 1.05 30.57 -43.76
CA GLY A 99 0.91 29.32 -43.01
C GLY A 99 1.31 28.09 -43.83
N ALA A 100 0.83 28.00 -45.09
CA ALA A 100 1.17 26.93 -46.01
C ALA A 100 2.67 26.92 -46.37
N TRP A 101 3.27 28.09 -46.51
CA TRP A 101 4.71 28.21 -46.68
C TRP A 101 5.47 27.71 -45.43
N CYS A 102 5.06 28.08 -44.23
CA CYS A 102 5.66 27.62 -42.97
C CYS A 102 5.61 26.08 -42.85
N GLU A 103 4.47 25.48 -43.19
CA GLU A 103 4.28 24.02 -43.17
C GLU A 103 5.26 23.32 -44.13
N GLY A 104 5.43 23.86 -45.34
CA GLY A 104 6.38 23.34 -46.33
C GLY A 104 7.86 23.50 -45.97
N HIS A 105 8.18 24.32 -44.96
CA HIS A 105 9.55 24.60 -44.52
C HIS A 105 9.84 24.11 -43.09
N GLU A 106 9.09 23.10 -42.63
CA GLU A 106 9.27 22.46 -41.32
C GLU A 106 9.06 23.40 -40.11
N LEU A 107 8.19 24.40 -40.25
CA LEU A 107 7.77 25.33 -39.19
C LEU A 107 6.29 25.11 -38.81
N PRO A 108 5.91 23.93 -38.28
CA PRO A 108 4.51 23.54 -38.10
C PRO A 108 3.77 24.41 -37.07
N ASP A 109 4.43 24.78 -35.97
CA ASP A 109 3.79 25.61 -34.92
C ASP A 109 3.50 27.03 -35.41
N LEU A 110 4.35 27.57 -36.30
CA LEU A 110 4.11 28.87 -36.94
C LEU A 110 3.04 28.78 -38.03
N ALA A 111 2.98 27.66 -38.76
CA ALA A 111 1.91 27.40 -39.72
C ALA A 111 0.55 27.43 -39.02
N GLU A 112 0.42 26.75 -37.88
CA GLU A 112 -0.81 26.71 -37.09
C GLU A 112 -1.24 28.11 -36.62
N VAL A 113 -0.31 28.93 -36.13
CA VAL A 113 -0.57 30.33 -35.73
C VAL A 113 -1.15 31.15 -36.89
N HIS A 114 -0.64 30.95 -38.11
CA HIS A 114 -1.13 31.66 -39.28
C HIS A 114 -2.48 31.14 -39.79
N TYR A 115 -2.74 29.84 -39.67
CA TYR A 115 -4.06 29.29 -39.96
C TYR A 115 -5.10 29.79 -38.93
N GLU A 116 -4.75 29.88 -37.64
CA GLU A 116 -5.59 30.50 -36.60
C GLU A 116 -5.85 31.99 -36.92
N ALA A 117 -4.81 32.73 -37.34
CA ALA A 117 -4.94 34.13 -37.73
C ALA A 117 -5.81 34.34 -38.99
N ALA A 118 -5.77 33.41 -39.95
CA ALA A 118 -6.66 33.42 -41.11
C ALA A 118 -8.13 33.30 -40.69
N LEU A 119 -8.44 32.38 -39.75
CA LEU A 119 -9.80 32.20 -39.22
C LEU A 119 -10.30 33.39 -38.40
N LEU A 120 -9.40 34.11 -37.71
CA LEU A 120 -9.78 35.34 -37.01
C LEU A 120 -10.21 36.46 -37.98
N ARG A 121 -9.68 36.45 -39.21
CA ARG A 121 -10.02 37.44 -40.24
C ARG A 121 -11.24 37.04 -41.06
N ASP A 122 -11.30 35.77 -41.44
CA ASP A 122 -12.43 35.16 -42.14
C ASP A 122 -12.82 33.85 -41.45
N PRO A 123 -13.84 33.90 -40.57
CA PRO A 123 -14.31 32.72 -39.86
C PRO A 123 -14.77 31.59 -40.78
N ASP A 124 -15.17 31.85 -42.01
CA ASP A 124 -15.70 30.82 -42.94
C ASP A 124 -14.62 30.30 -43.90
N PHE A 125 -13.35 30.66 -43.69
CA PHE A 125 -12.24 30.26 -44.53
C PHE A 125 -11.94 28.74 -44.43
N ALA A 126 -12.57 27.96 -45.31
CA ALA A 126 -12.59 26.50 -45.26
C ALA A 126 -11.19 25.85 -45.26
N ASP A 127 -10.26 26.36 -46.07
CA ASP A 127 -8.93 25.75 -46.20
C ASP A 127 -8.11 25.84 -44.90
N ALA A 128 -8.19 26.96 -44.17
CA ALA A 128 -7.53 27.09 -42.87
C ALA A 128 -8.17 26.19 -41.81
N ARG A 129 -9.50 26.01 -41.85
CA ARG A 129 -10.21 25.08 -40.96
C ARG A 129 -9.75 23.64 -41.17
N VAL A 130 -9.64 23.21 -42.43
CA VAL A 130 -9.13 21.89 -42.78
C VAL A 130 -7.69 21.71 -42.29
N LYS A 131 -6.83 22.73 -42.46
CA LYS A 131 -5.44 22.70 -41.97
C LYS A 131 -5.31 22.63 -40.45
N LEU A 132 -6.24 23.21 -39.70
CA LEU A 132 -6.33 23.09 -38.25
C LEU A 132 -7.02 21.79 -37.78
N GLY A 133 -7.41 20.90 -38.71
CA GLY A 133 -8.09 19.65 -38.40
C GLY A 133 -9.55 19.82 -37.96
N HIS A 134 -10.16 20.96 -38.26
CA HIS A 134 -11.59 21.16 -38.04
C HIS A 134 -12.37 20.29 -39.04
N VAL A 135 -13.48 19.71 -38.60
CA VAL A 135 -14.34 18.87 -39.44
C VAL A 135 -15.72 19.50 -39.54
N GLU A 136 -16.27 19.56 -40.75
CA GLU A 136 -17.63 20.03 -40.98
C GLU A 136 -18.63 18.89 -40.71
N ARG A 137 -19.59 19.15 -39.81
CA ARG A 137 -20.67 18.23 -39.45
C ARG A 137 -21.98 19.01 -39.30
N ASP A 138 -23.02 18.58 -40.01
CA ASP A 138 -24.36 19.18 -39.98
C ASP A 138 -24.35 20.72 -40.24
N GLY A 139 -23.48 21.18 -41.14
CA GLY A 139 -23.33 22.59 -41.49
C GLY A 139 -22.60 23.45 -40.44
N ARG A 140 -21.90 22.81 -39.48
CA ARG A 140 -21.05 23.47 -38.48
C ARG A 140 -19.64 22.91 -38.49
N TRP A 141 -18.66 23.77 -38.35
CA TRP A 141 -17.26 23.36 -38.20
C TRP A 141 -16.93 23.11 -36.73
N LEU A 142 -16.43 21.92 -36.44
CA LEU A 142 -16.02 21.52 -35.09
C LEU A 142 -14.49 21.44 -35.02
N SER A 143 -13.89 22.16 -34.07
CA SER A 143 -12.47 22.03 -33.76
C SER A 143 -12.16 20.65 -33.15
N PRO A 144 -10.91 20.15 -33.21
CA PRO A 144 -10.52 18.89 -32.58
C PRO A 144 -10.92 18.78 -31.10
N ASP A 145 -10.87 19.89 -30.37
CA ASP A 145 -11.23 19.93 -28.95
C ASP A 145 -12.76 19.91 -28.75
N GLU A 146 -13.53 20.56 -29.62
CA GLU A 146 -14.99 20.47 -29.63
C GLU A 146 -15.46 19.07 -30.03
N GLN A 147 -14.81 18.43 -31.00
CA GLN A 147 -15.09 17.05 -31.39
C GLN A 147 -14.89 16.09 -30.20
N ARG A 148 -13.82 16.27 -29.43
CA ARG A 148 -13.56 15.47 -28.21
C ARG A 148 -14.60 15.76 -27.12
N LYS A 149 -15.02 17.02 -26.95
CA LYS A 149 -16.09 17.39 -26.03
C LYS A 149 -17.45 16.79 -26.42
N GLU A 150 -17.80 16.79 -27.71
CA GLU A 150 -19.02 16.13 -28.21
C GLU A 150 -18.98 14.61 -27.99
N GLN A 151 -17.79 14.00 -27.99
CA GLN A 151 -17.58 12.60 -27.64
C GLN A 151 -17.64 12.32 -26.12
N GLY A 152 -17.94 13.33 -25.30
CA GLY A 152 -18.02 13.21 -23.84
C GLY A 152 -16.66 13.21 -23.13
N LEU A 153 -15.59 13.63 -23.82
CA LEU A 153 -14.25 13.72 -23.26
C LEU A 153 -13.96 15.14 -22.76
N VAL A 154 -13.29 15.21 -21.63
CA VAL A 154 -12.83 16.44 -20.99
C VAL A 154 -11.33 16.38 -20.76
N LEU A 155 -10.66 17.53 -20.88
CA LEU A 155 -9.22 17.62 -20.61
C LEU A 155 -8.99 17.57 -19.09
N HIS A 156 -8.38 16.50 -18.59
CA HIS A 156 -7.98 16.30 -17.20
C HIS A 156 -6.49 15.91 -17.12
N LYS A 157 -5.69 16.69 -16.38
CA LYS A 157 -4.25 16.47 -16.19
C LYS A 157 -3.46 16.23 -17.49
N GLY A 158 -3.77 17.01 -18.54
CA GLY A 158 -3.10 16.93 -19.84
C GLY A 158 -3.55 15.76 -20.73
N ARG A 159 -4.59 15.03 -20.35
CA ARG A 159 -5.17 13.93 -21.14
C ARG A 159 -6.67 14.15 -21.32
N TRP A 160 -7.21 13.68 -22.45
CA TRP A 160 -8.65 13.66 -22.69
C TRP A 160 -9.23 12.39 -22.04
N VAL A 161 -10.08 12.56 -21.04
CA VAL A 161 -10.71 11.46 -20.30
C VAL A 161 -12.23 11.65 -20.31
N PRO A 162 -13.02 10.58 -20.19
CA PRO A 162 -14.45 10.69 -19.96
C PRO A 162 -14.78 11.55 -18.73
N GLU A 163 -15.92 12.25 -18.76
CA GLU A 163 -16.34 13.11 -17.64
C GLU A 163 -16.56 12.33 -16.33
N ASP A 164 -17.06 11.08 -16.40
CA ASP A 164 -17.23 10.21 -15.23
C ASP A 164 -15.89 9.76 -14.64
N GLU A 165 -14.88 9.53 -15.47
CA GLU A 165 -13.52 9.21 -15.03
C GLU A 165 -12.89 10.40 -14.31
N LYS A 166 -12.98 11.61 -14.87
CA LYS A 166 -12.53 12.83 -14.20
C LYS A 166 -13.22 13.00 -12.84
N ALA A 167 -14.53 12.81 -12.78
CA ALA A 167 -15.29 12.96 -11.54
C ALA A 167 -14.82 11.97 -10.46
N ARG A 168 -14.59 10.70 -10.83
CA ARG A 168 -14.04 9.68 -9.91
C ARG A 168 -12.64 10.01 -9.44
N ASP A 169 -11.78 10.48 -10.35
CA ASP A 169 -10.41 10.89 -10.03
C ASP A 169 -10.39 12.09 -9.07
N ASP A 170 -11.26 13.08 -9.31
CA ASP A 170 -11.40 14.27 -8.47
C ASP A 170 -11.97 13.91 -7.10
N GLU A 171 -12.98 13.04 -7.03
CA GLU A 171 -13.55 12.51 -5.78
C GLU A 171 -12.50 11.71 -5.00
N GLN A 172 -11.76 10.81 -5.66
CA GLN A 172 -10.69 10.06 -5.02
C GLN A 172 -9.56 10.97 -4.52
N ALA A 173 -9.21 12.00 -5.31
CA ALA A 173 -8.22 12.98 -4.90
C ALA A 173 -8.69 13.78 -3.69
N GLN A 174 -9.95 14.25 -3.68
CA GLN A 174 -10.55 14.95 -2.54
C GLN A 174 -10.58 14.07 -1.29
N ASN A 175 -11.03 12.82 -1.41
CA ASN A 175 -11.04 11.85 -0.33
C ASN A 175 -9.62 11.59 0.21
N SER A 176 -8.63 11.49 -0.67
CA SER A 176 -7.23 11.30 -0.28
C SER A 176 -6.64 12.53 0.43
N ALA A 177 -7.00 13.73 -0.01
CA ALA A 177 -6.57 15.00 0.58
C ALA A 177 -7.21 15.21 1.95
N GLY A 178 -8.52 14.93 2.07
CA GLY A 178 -9.25 14.93 3.34
C GLY A 178 -8.63 13.94 4.33
N TYR A 179 -8.37 12.71 3.88
CA TYR A 179 -7.68 11.70 4.68
C TYR A 179 -6.28 12.16 5.14
N ALA A 180 -5.47 12.73 4.23
CA ALA A 180 -4.12 13.22 4.56
C ALA A 180 -4.15 14.40 5.54
N SER A 181 -5.12 15.32 5.38
CA SER A 181 -5.35 16.42 6.30
C SER A 181 -5.69 15.92 7.71
N TRP A 182 -6.61 14.95 7.82
CA TRP A 182 -6.96 14.31 9.08
C TRP A 182 -5.77 13.64 9.74
N VAL A 183 -5.00 12.84 8.99
CA VAL A 183 -3.78 12.19 9.52
C VAL A 183 -2.80 13.23 10.07
N ARG A 184 -2.59 14.35 9.36
CA ARG A 184 -1.71 15.43 9.82
C ARG A 184 -2.23 16.06 11.11
N ARG A 185 -3.52 16.40 11.17
CA ARG A 185 -4.16 16.97 12.36
C ARG A 185 -4.03 16.03 13.56
N ILE A 186 -4.40 14.76 13.40
CA ILE A 186 -4.36 13.78 14.50
C ILE A 186 -2.94 13.56 14.99
N LYS A 187 -1.93 13.51 14.10
CA LYS A 187 -0.52 13.43 14.52
C LYS A 187 -0.07 14.60 15.39
N LEU A 188 -0.52 15.83 15.08
CA LEU A 188 -0.23 17.00 15.90
C LEU A 188 -0.90 16.90 17.29
N LEU A 189 -2.14 16.40 17.34
CA LEU A 189 -2.83 16.16 18.61
C LEU A 189 -2.10 15.10 19.45
N VAL A 190 -1.72 13.97 18.85
CA VAL A 190 -0.96 12.91 19.54
C VAL A 190 0.38 13.43 20.07
N GLN A 191 1.06 14.33 19.35
CA GLN A 191 2.25 15.01 19.86
C GLN A 191 1.92 15.88 21.09
N GLY A 192 0.76 16.55 21.10
CA GLY A 192 0.26 17.29 22.26
C GLY A 192 -0.03 16.39 23.46
N VAL A 193 -0.65 15.23 23.25
CA VAL A 193 -0.91 14.22 24.30
C VAL A 193 0.39 13.70 24.93
N ARG A 194 1.49 13.66 24.16
CA ARG A 194 2.82 13.27 24.63
C ARG A 194 3.64 14.39 25.25
N SER A 195 3.11 15.61 25.33
CA SER A 195 3.85 16.76 25.83
C SER A 195 4.12 16.65 27.33
N ASP A 196 5.26 17.15 27.80
CA ASP A 196 5.52 17.25 29.25
C ASP A 196 4.61 18.26 29.96
N ASP A 197 4.06 19.24 29.22
CA ASP A 197 3.13 20.25 29.74
C ASP A 197 1.74 19.64 30.00
N PRO A 198 1.28 19.57 31.27
CA PRO A 198 -0.02 19.02 31.62
C PRO A 198 -1.21 19.80 31.03
N ALA A 199 -1.07 21.10 30.74
CA ALA A 199 -2.14 21.87 30.11
C ALA A 199 -2.32 21.46 28.64
N ARG A 200 -1.20 21.43 27.90
CA ARG A 200 -1.16 21.00 26.50
C ARG A 200 -1.63 19.56 26.30
N ARG A 201 -1.30 18.65 27.22
CA ARG A 201 -1.80 17.27 27.17
C ARG A 201 -3.31 17.20 27.26
N ARG A 202 -3.90 17.84 28.28
CA ARG A 202 -5.35 17.84 28.49
C ARG A 202 -6.09 18.50 27.32
N GLU A 203 -5.55 19.58 26.78
CA GLU A 203 -6.12 20.23 25.60
C GLU A 203 -6.13 19.28 24.40
N ALA A 204 -5.01 18.61 24.12
CA ALA A 204 -4.92 17.68 22.99
C ALA A 204 -5.81 16.44 23.15
N GLU A 205 -5.88 15.87 24.35
CA GLU A 205 -6.82 14.77 24.67
C GLU A 205 -8.27 15.21 24.51
N GLY A 206 -8.63 16.39 25.01
CA GLY A 206 -9.97 16.97 24.85
C GLY A 206 -10.35 17.15 23.38
N GLN A 207 -9.44 17.72 22.57
CA GLN A 207 -9.67 17.91 21.13
C GLN A 207 -9.84 16.59 20.37
N LEU A 208 -9.16 15.51 20.78
CA LEU A 208 -9.38 14.18 20.21
C LEU A 208 -10.75 13.63 20.63
N LEU A 209 -11.12 13.77 21.90
CA LEU A 209 -12.39 13.30 22.46
C LEU A 209 -13.61 14.08 21.94
N GLU A 210 -13.43 15.26 21.37
CA GLU A 210 -14.47 16.08 20.73
C GLU A 210 -14.73 15.69 19.26
N LEU A 211 -13.89 14.84 18.66
CA LEU A 211 -14.10 14.41 17.28
C LEU A 211 -15.38 13.57 17.15
N ARG A 212 -16.27 13.97 16.24
CA ARG A 212 -17.54 13.26 15.93
C ARG A 212 -17.66 12.88 14.45
N ASP A 213 -16.69 13.23 13.63
CA ASP A 213 -16.73 13.04 12.17
C ASP A 213 -16.38 11.58 11.78
N PRO A 214 -17.26 10.83 11.09
CA PRO A 214 -16.98 9.49 10.59
C PRO A 214 -15.76 9.40 9.65
N GLU A 215 -15.41 10.47 8.93
CA GLU A 215 -14.23 10.49 8.06
C GLU A 215 -12.93 10.40 8.86
N ALA A 216 -12.93 10.81 10.12
CA ALA A 216 -11.77 10.74 11.00
C ALA A 216 -11.45 9.31 11.45
N VAL A 217 -12.38 8.34 11.33
CA VAL A 217 -12.22 6.97 11.84
C VAL A 217 -10.99 6.28 11.24
N GLY A 218 -10.83 6.29 9.91
CA GLY A 218 -9.69 5.68 9.24
C GLY A 218 -8.34 6.30 9.66
N PRO A 219 -8.21 7.64 9.59
CA PRO A 219 -7.06 8.37 10.11
C PRO A 219 -6.74 8.10 11.58
N LEU A 220 -7.75 8.06 12.47
CA LEU A 220 -7.59 7.75 13.89
C LEU A 220 -7.00 6.35 14.10
N VAL A 221 -7.56 5.34 13.45
CA VAL A 221 -7.05 3.96 13.51
C VAL A 221 -5.61 3.89 12.99
N LYS A 222 -5.29 4.60 11.89
CA LYS A 222 -3.94 4.62 11.33
C LYS A 222 -2.91 5.24 12.28
N VAL A 223 -3.27 6.29 13.01
CA VAL A 223 -2.32 7.05 13.85
C VAL A 223 -2.21 6.47 15.25
N LEU A 224 -3.32 6.00 15.85
CA LEU A 224 -3.34 5.54 17.24
C LEU A 224 -3.35 4.00 17.38
N GLY A 225 -3.76 3.25 16.35
CA GLY A 225 -4.08 1.83 16.47
C GLY A 225 -2.90 0.89 16.74
N SER A 226 -1.67 1.34 16.50
CA SER A 226 -0.44 0.59 16.78
C SER A 226 0.46 1.29 17.81
N GLU A 227 -0.08 2.27 18.54
CA GLU A 227 0.65 3.01 19.57
C GLU A 227 0.61 2.27 20.92
N ALA A 228 1.17 2.86 21.97
CA ALA A 228 1.13 2.32 23.33
C ALA A 228 -0.31 2.23 23.89
N ASP A 229 -0.49 1.44 24.95
CA ASP A 229 -1.79 1.01 25.46
C ASP A 229 -2.68 2.19 25.90
N ASP A 230 -2.08 3.28 26.39
CA ASP A 230 -2.73 4.54 26.74
C ASP A 230 -3.37 5.20 25.51
N LEU A 231 -2.66 5.26 24.40
CA LEU A 231 -3.16 5.82 23.14
C LEU A 231 -4.16 4.89 22.44
N ARG A 232 -4.01 3.57 22.54
CA ARG A 232 -5.05 2.62 22.06
C ARG A 232 -6.32 2.70 22.90
N THR A 233 -6.19 2.96 24.21
CA THR A 233 -7.33 3.25 25.09
C THR A 233 -8.02 4.55 24.69
N LEU A 234 -7.26 5.61 24.42
CA LEU A 234 -7.80 6.87 23.91
C LEU A 234 -8.49 6.69 22.55
N LEU A 235 -7.91 5.90 21.63
CA LEU A 235 -8.56 5.54 20.36
C LEU A 235 -9.93 4.92 20.58
N ALA A 236 -10.03 3.94 21.50
CA ALA A 236 -11.29 3.28 21.80
C ALA A 236 -12.33 4.28 22.33
N GLN A 237 -11.92 5.21 23.19
CA GLN A 237 -12.78 6.27 23.72
C GLN A 237 -13.28 7.18 22.59
N VAL A 238 -12.38 7.71 21.75
CA VAL A 238 -12.74 8.59 20.63
C VAL A 238 -13.66 7.89 19.64
N LEU A 239 -13.35 6.65 19.23
CA LEU A 239 -14.20 5.86 18.33
C LEU A 239 -15.57 5.55 18.94
N GLY A 240 -15.66 5.43 20.26
CA GLY A 240 -16.91 5.26 20.98
C GLY A 240 -17.84 6.48 20.89
N GLU A 241 -17.26 7.67 20.77
CA GLU A 241 -18.00 8.93 20.63
C GLU A 241 -18.44 9.23 19.19
N ILE A 242 -17.78 8.63 18.19
CA ILE A 242 -18.12 8.82 16.77
C ILE A 242 -19.31 7.91 16.40
N PRO A 243 -20.43 8.47 15.91
CA PRO A 243 -21.60 7.68 15.53
C PRO A 243 -21.38 6.92 14.21
N GLY A 244 -22.18 5.86 14.02
CA GLY A 244 -22.29 5.15 12.75
C GLY A 244 -21.43 3.90 12.60
N GLU A 245 -21.72 3.13 11.55
CA GLU A 245 -21.15 1.79 11.34
C GLU A 245 -19.63 1.78 11.15
N ALA A 246 -19.04 2.86 10.61
CA ALA A 246 -17.60 2.95 10.41
C ALA A 246 -16.83 2.85 11.73
N ALA A 247 -17.27 3.59 12.75
CA ALA A 247 -16.67 3.57 14.09
C ALA A 247 -16.97 2.26 14.82
N ALA A 248 -18.20 1.73 14.72
CA ALA A 248 -18.55 0.43 15.27
C ALA A 248 -17.67 -0.70 14.69
N ARG A 249 -17.43 -0.68 13.37
CA ARG A 249 -16.54 -1.62 12.69
C ARG A 249 -15.10 -1.50 13.20
N ALA A 250 -14.60 -0.27 13.35
CA ALA A 250 -13.25 0.00 13.83
C ALA A 250 -13.03 -0.49 15.26
N LEU A 251 -14.01 -0.30 16.16
CA LEU A 251 -13.96 -0.84 17.53
C LEU A 251 -13.93 -2.37 17.53
N VAL A 252 -14.74 -3.04 16.70
CA VAL A 252 -14.68 -4.50 16.57
C VAL A 252 -13.32 -4.95 16.03
N ASP A 253 -12.77 -4.25 15.03
CA ASP A 253 -11.41 -4.51 14.53
C ASP A 253 -10.35 -4.39 15.63
N GLN A 254 -10.41 -3.31 16.41
CA GLN A 254 -9.51 -3.10 17.53
C GLN A 254 -9.64 -4.22 18.58
N LEU A 255 -10.85 -4.56 19.00
CA LEU A 255 -11.10 -5.61 20.00
C LEU A 255 -10.51 -6.97 19.58
N LEU A 256 -10.69 -7.34 18.32
CA LEU A 256 -10.20 -8.63 17.80
C LEU A 256 -8.67 -8.68 17.71
N GLY A 257 -8.03 -7.54 17.44
CA GLY A 257 -6.57 -7.42 17.36
C GLY A 257 -5.88 -7.21 18.71
N GLU A 258 -6.58 -6.70 19.72
CA GLU A 258 -5.98 -6.18 20.95
C GLU A 258 -5.41 -7.26 21.88
N SER A 259 -4.12 -7.15 22.17
CA SER A 259 -3.39 -8.06 23.08
C SER A 259 -3.69 -7.77 24.53
N GLU A 260 -3.86 -6.50 24.91
CA GLU A 260 -3.98 -6.10 26.30
C GLU A 260 -5.42 -6.14 26.80
N ASP A 261 -5.65 -6.91 27.86
CA ASP A 261 -6.96 -7.16 28.45
C ASP A 261 -7.64 -5.86 28.90
N ALA A 262 -6.88 -4.96 29.53
CA ALA A 262 -7.37 -3.67 29.99
C ALA A 262 -7.89 -2.79 28.84
N VAL A 263 -7.21 -2.80 27.69
CA VAL A 263 -7.65 -2.05 26.51
C VAL A 263 -8.89 -2.72 25.89
N ARG A 264 -8.94 -4.06 25.85
CA ARG A 264 -10.14 -4.80 25.37
C ARG A 264 -11.38 -4.48 26.17
N ASP A 265 -11.27 -4.39 27.50
CA ASP A 265 -12.40 -4.02 28.36
C ASP A 265 -12.93 -2.63 28.00
N VAL A 266 -12.06 -1.64 27.79
CA VAL A 266 -12.49 -0.30 27.36
C VAL A 266 -13.18 -0.33 26.00
N VAL A 267 -12.62 -1.05 25.02
CA VAL A 267 -13.25 -1.19 23.69
C VAL A 267 -14.64 -1.82 23.81
N LEU A 268 -14.78 -2.85 24.65
CA LEU A 268 -16.05 -3.52 24.90
C LEU A 268 -17.08 -2.58 25.55
N GLU A 269 -16.69 -1.78 26.56
CA GLU A 269 -17.59 -0.80 27.17
C GLU A 269 -18.11 0.22 26.13
N ARG A 270 -17.28 0.58 25.14
CA ARG A 270 -17.68 1.46 24.03
C ARG A 270 -18.56 0.76 22.99
N LEU A 271 -18.53 -0.57 22.91
CA LEU A 271 -19.41 -1.37 22.06
C LEU A 271 -20.78 -1.67 22.70
N LYS A 272 -20.90 -1.70 24.03
CA LYS A 272 -22.17 -1.99 24.73
C LYS A 272 -23.34 -1.08 24.35
N PRO A 273 -23.19 0.26 24.27
CA PRO A 273 -24.31 1.13 23.92
C PRO A 273 -24.63 1.12 22.41
N ARG A 274 -23.90 0.34 21.60
CA ARG A 274 -24.01 0.31 20.14
C ARG A 274 -24.98 -0.78 19.70
N GLU A 275 -26.00 -0.39 18.95
CA GLU A 275 -27.04 -1.28 18.42
C GLU A 275 -26.82 -1.65 16.95
N GLU A 276 -25.77 -1.11 16.32
CA GLU A 276 -25.47 -1.32 14.90
C GLU A 276 -25.33 -2.83 14.58
N PRO A 277 -26.12 -3.38 13.63
CA PRO A 277 -26.11 -4.82 13.31
C PRO A 277 -24.76 -5.35 12.83
N ILE A 278 -23.86 -4.45 12.41
CA ILE A 278 -22.50 -4.79 11.99
C ILE A 278 -21.69 -5.42 13.14
N VAL A 279 -21.92 -5.01 14.40
CA VAL A 279 -21.18 -5.50 15.57
C VAL A 279 -21.35 -7.01 15.75
N PRO A 280 -22.56 -7.55 15.99
CA PRO A 280 -22.76 -8.99 16.17
C PRO A 280 -22.42 -9.78 14.89
N LYS A 281 -22.73 -9.26 13.69
CA LYS A 281 -22.42 -9.94 12.42
C LYS A 281 -20.93 -10.16 12.24
N ARG A 282 -20.12 -9.16 12.60
CA ARG A 282 -18.67 -9.19 12.40
C ARG A 282 -17.96 -10.02 13.44
N LEU A 283 -18.38 -9.94 14.71
CA LEU A 283 -17.91 -10.85 15.77
C LEU A 283 -18.25 -12.31 15.43
N ALA A 284 -19.47 -12.59 14.96
CA ALA A 284 -19.87 -13.93 14.52
C ALA A 284 -19.08 -14.43 13.30
N ARG A 285 -18.60 -13.52 12.43
CA ARG A 285 -17.68 -13.87 11.34
C ARG A 285 -16.28 -14.21 11.87
N ALA A 286 -15.80 -13.50 12.90
CA ALA A 286 -14.48 -13.72 13.49
C ALA A 286 -14.33 -15.09 14.17
N LEU A 287 -15.42 -15.73 14.60
CA LEU A 287 -15.40 -17.12 15.06
C LEU A 287 -14.88 -18.11 13.99
N ARG A 288 -14.95 -17.76 12.70
CA ARG A 288 -14.41 -18.59 11.61
C ARG A 288 -12.91 -18.37 11.34
N SER A 289 -12.22 -17.63 12.20
CA SER A 289 -10.78 -17.43 12.11
C SER A 289 -10.02 -18.74 12.32
N SER A 290 -8.84 -18.88 11.72
CA SER A 290 -7.89 -19.94 12.07
C SER A 290 -7.08 -19.61 13.33
N ASP A 291 -7.05 -18.33 13.74
CA ASP A 291 -6.36 -17.90 14.95
C ASP A 291 -7.25 -18.07 16.18
N VAL A 292 -6.88 -19.01 17.04
CA VAL A 292 -7.56 -19.32 18.32
C VAL A 292 -7.73 -18.08 19.20
N ARG A 293 -6.80 -17.11 19.17
CA ARG A 293 -6.91 -15.87 19.96
C ARG A 293 -8.05 -15.01 19.45
N VAL A 294 -8.22 -14.92 18.14
CA VAL A 294 -9.33 -14.17 17.50
C VAL A 294 -10.66 -14.83 17.80
N ILE A 295 -10.74 -16.17 17.76
CA ILE A 295 -11.95 -16.92 18.14
C ILE A 295 -12.33 -16.63 19.58
N ASN A 296 -11.38 -16.76 20.51
CA ASN A 296 -11.61 -16.52 21.93
C ASN A 296 -12.03 -15.07 22.22
N ARG A 297 -11.37 -14.08 21.61
CA ARG A 297 -11.74 -12.66 21.75
C ARG A 297 -13.15 -12.37 21.20
N ALA A 298 -13.49 -12.97 20.05
CA ALA A 298 -14.82 -12.82 19.47
C ALA A 298 -15.90 -13.45 20.37
N ALA A 299 -15.63 -14.65 20.91
CA ALA A 299 -16.54 -15.33 21.83
C ALA A 299 -16.74 -14.56 23.13
N TRP A 300 -15.64 -14.10 23.75
CA TRP A 300 -15.65 -13.25 24.93
C TRP A 300 -16.54 -12.01 24.73
N ALA A 301 -16.39 -11.31 23.59
CA ALA A 301 -17.21 -10.14 23.27
C ALA A 301 -18.69 -10.50 23.02
N LEU A 302 -18.97 -11.56 22.25
CA LEU A 302 -20.35 -12.02 22.00
C LEU A 302 -21.09 -12.39 23.29
N GLY A 303 -20.40 -13.03 24.24
CA GLY A 303 -20.95 -13.36 25.55
C GLY A 303 -21.24 -12.12 26.40
N ARG A 304 -20.36 -11.11 26.39
CA ARG A 304 -20.54 -9.88 27.19
C ARG A 304 -21.47 -8.84 26.56
N LEU A 305 -21.71 -8.92 25.26
CA LEU A 305 -22.72 -8.14 24.54
C LEU A 305 -24.08 -8.84 24.48
N ASP A 306 -24.24 -9.96 25.20
CA ASP A 306 -25.48 -10.74 25.28
C ASP A 306 -26.06 -11.12 23.89
N VAL A 307 -25.18 -11.50 22.96
CA VAL A 307 -25.57 -11.88 21.59
C VAL A 307 -26.04 -13.35 21.57
N TYR A 308 -27.24 -13.60 22.10
CA TYR A 308 -27.82 -14.95 22.19
C TYR A 308 -27.89 -15.68 20.85
N ALA A 309 -28.14 -14.97 19.74
CA ALA A 309 -28.17 -15.54 18.41
C ALA A 309 -26.81 -16.16 17.96
N ALA A 310 -25.71 -15.87 18.66
CA ALA A 310 -24.40 -16.44 18.38
C ALA A 310 -24.18 -17.85 18.94
N VAL A 311 -25.04 -18.33 19.86
CA VAL A 311 -24.87 -19.64 20.53
C VAL A 311 -24.59 -20.78 19.54
N PRO A 312 -25.38 -21.01 18.46
CA PRO A 312 -25.06 -22.08 17.50
C PRO A 312 -23.67 -21.96 16.88
N LYS A 313 -23.21 -20.74 16.60
CA LYS A 313 -21.88 -20.50 16.01
C LYS A 313 -20.76 -20.67 17.01
N LEU A 314 -21.01 -20.39 18.29
CA LEU A 314 -20.07 -20.65 19.38
C LEU A 314 -19.87 -22.16 19.57
N LEU A 315 -20.94 -22.97 19.50
CA LEU A 315 -20.82 -24.43 19.56
C LEU A 315 -19.90 -24.99 18.47
N ASP A 316 -19.96 -24.44 17.25
CA ASP A 316 -19.15 -24.91 16.12
C ASP A 316 -17.64 -24.75 16.35
N VAL A 317 -17.24 -23.90 17.31
CA VAL A 317 -15.85 -23.56 17.61
C VAL A 317 -15.48 -23.80 19.06
N LEU A 318 -16.28 -24.59 19.80
CA LEU A 318 -15.97 -24.96 21.19
C LEU A 318 -14.66 -25.76 21.29
N ILE A 319 -14.41 -26.61 20.29
CA ILE A 319 -13.16 -27.33 20.09
C ILE A 319 -12.71 -27.05 18.66
N THR A 320 -11.50 -26.55 18.50
CA THR A 320 -10.90 -26.28 17.18
C THR A 320 -9.63 -27.08 17.01
N SER A 321 -9.39 -27.62 15.82
CA SER A 321 -8.16 -28.32 15.48
C SER A 321 -7.43 -27.56 14.38
N GLU A 322 -6.14 -27.31 14.56
CA GLU A 322 -5.27 -26.79 13.51
C GLU A 322 -4.24 -27.85 13.11
N GLU A 323 -3.98 -27.97 11.81
CA GLU A 323 -2.89 -28.80 11.31
C GLU A 323 -1.68 -27.91 11.06
N ARG A 324 -0.57 -28.21 11.74
CA ARG A 324 0.68 -27.47 11.59
C ARG A 324 1.78 -28.42 11.15
N MET A 325 2.55 -27.98 10.15
CA MET A 325 3.80 -28.64 9.82
C MET A 325 4.81 -28.35 10.92
N VAL A 326 5.17 -29.38 11.68
CA VAL A 326 6.17 -29.29 12.75
C VAL A 326 7.32 -30.22 12.38
N LEU A 327 8.54 -29.76 12.65
CA LEU A 327 9.72 -30.59 12.54
C LEU A 327 9.74 -31.58 13.70
N VAL A 328 9.47 -32.85 13.40
CA VAL A 328 9.47 -33.92 14.40
C VAL A 328 10.78 -34.68 14.28
N PRO A 329 11.48 -34.98 15.40
CA PRO A 329 12.63 -35.86 15.37
C PRO A 329 12.25 -37.21 14.76
N PRO A 330 13.06 -37.79 13.87
CA PRO A 330 12.79 -39.13 13.35
C PRO A 330 12.66 -40.13 14.50
N ALA A 331 11.65 -41.00 14.43
CA ALA A 331 11.48 -42.12 15.36
C ALA A 331 12.52 -43.21 15.04
N GLY A 332 13.79 -42.93 15.37
CA GLY A 332 14.90 -43.86 15.24
C GLY A 332 15.23 -44.56 16.56
N PRO A 333 15.88 -45.74 16.53
CA PRO A 333 16.38 -46.39 17.74
C PRO A 333 17.38 -45.47 18.47
N THR A 334 17.16 -45.29 19.78
CA THR A 334 18.07 -44.56 20.67
C THR A 334 19.20 -45.49 21.08
N TYR A 335 20.45 -45.10 20.81
CA TYR A 335 21.63 -45.87 21.20
C TYR A 335 22.22 -45.28 22.48
N PRO A 336 22.17 -45.99 23.61
CA PRO A 336 22.85 -45.56 24.84
C PRO A 336 24.37 -45.66 24.65
N ASN A 337 25.11 -44.63 25.08
CA ASN A 337 26.56 -44.68 25.10
C ASN A 337 27.04 -45.29 26.42
N THR A 338 27.81 -46.38 26.35
CA THR A 338 28.43 -47.04 27.52
C THR A 338 29.90 -46.65 27.73
N GLY A 339 30.43 -45.71 26.94
CA GLY A 339 31.82 -45.24 27.02
C GLY A 339 32.04 -44.05 27.97
N TYR A 340 33.31 -43.83 28.37
CA TYR A 340 33.75 -42.71 29.22
C TYR A 340 33.81 -41.36 28.47
N ASN A 341 32.71 -40.93 27.84
CA ASN A 341 32.58 -39.66 27.12
C ASN A 341 31.32 -38.92 27.63
N PRO A 342 31.30 -37.57 27.72
CA PRO A 342 30.11 -36.81 28.10
C PRO A 342 28.85 -37.08 27.27
N LEU A 343 28.92 -37.74 26.12
CA LEU A 343 27.74 -38.18 25.37
C LEU A 343 26.99 -39.31 26.11
N ILE A 344 25.72 -39.10 26.46
CA ILE A 344 24.83 -40.06 27.16
C ILE A 344 24.11 -40.97 26.17
N ALA A 345 23.53 -40.38 25.14
CA ALA A 345 22.66 -41.05 24.20
C ALA A 345 22.62 -40.31 22.87
N TYR A 346 22.42 -41.08 21.80
CA TYR A 346 22.30 -40.54 20.44
C TYR A 346 21.22 -41.31 19.67
N ASN A 347 20.44 -40.61 18.85
CA ASN A 347 19.36 -41.21 18.04
C ASN A 347 19.43 -40.83 16.55
N GLY A 348 20.61 -40.45 16.05
CA GLY A 348 20.77 -40.04 14.64
C GLY A 348 20.49 -38.54 14.37
N SER A 349 19.63 -37.91 15.16
CA SER A 349 19.18 -36.51 14.93
C SER A 349 19.53 -35.55 16.07
N SER A 350 19.88 -36.09 17.24
CA SER A 350 20.23 -35.32 18.42
C SER A 350 21.17 -36.12 19.31
N ALA A 351 22.06 -35.40 20.00
CA ALA A 351 23.00 -35.94 20.95
C ALA A 351 22.72 -35.36 22.34
N ALA A 352 22.54 -36.22 23.33
CA ALA A 352 22.38 -35.81 24.72
C ALA A 352 23.75 -35.85 25.40
N TYR A 353 24.20 -34.72 25.96
CA TYR A 353 25.46 -34.60 26.68
C TYR A 353 25.23 -34.33 28.16
N MET A 354 26.03 -34.96 29.02
CA MET A 354 26.10 -34.66 30.44
C MET A 354 26.67 -33.26 30.63
N THR A 355 26.02 -32.46 31.47
CA THR A 355 26.65 -31.26 32.00
C THR A 355 27.67 -31.66 33.07
N GLY A 356 28.61 -30.76 33.38
CA GLY A 356 29.53 -30.96 34.50
C GLY A 356 28.80 -31.23 35.84
N PRO A 357 29.46 -31.89 36.79
CA PRO A 357 28.86 -32.24 38.07
C PRO A 357 28.54 -30.98 38.89
N VAL A 358 27.35 -30.95 39.47
CA VAL A 358 27.01 -30.03 40.55
C VAL A 358 27.21 -30.79 41.87
N VAL A 359 28.14 -30.32 42.70
CA VAL A 359 28.51 -30.97 43.97
C VAL A 359 27.84 -30.23 45.13
N GLY A 360 27.04 -30.95 45.91
CA GLY A 360 26.54 -30.53 47.21
C GLY A 360 27.08 -31.42 48.34
N PRO A 361 26.84 -31.08 49.61
CA PRO A 361 27.26 -31.91 50.74
C PRO A 361 26.67 -33.32 50.63
N GLY A 362 27.51 -34.31 50.35
CA GLY A 362 27.11 -35.73 50.24
C GLY A 362 26.43 -36.14 48.93
N ALA A 363 26.31 -35.25 47.93
CA ALA A 363 25.65 -35.56 46.67
C ALA A 363 26.36 -34.94 45.46
N VAL A 364 26.48 -35.71 44.38
CA VAL A 364 26.93 -35.25 43.07
C VAL A 364 25.81 -35.49 42.07
N ALA A 365 25.33 -34.43 41.43
CA ALA A 365 24.29 -34.52 40.40
C ALA A 365 24.86 -34.09 39.05
N TYR A 366 24.46 -34.78 37.98
CA TYR A 366 24.78 -34.42 36.60
C TYR A 366 23.48 -34.05 35.88
N GLY A 367 23.46 -32.90 35.22
CA GLY A 367 22.40 -32.51 34.30
C GLY A 367 22.66 -33.06 32.90
N ALA A 368 21.72 -32.85 31.98
CA ALA A 368 21.89 -33.18 30.57
C ALA A 368 21.30 -32.07 29.68
N TYR A 369 21.93 -31.83 28.53
CA TYR A 369 21.39 -30.99 27.47
C TYR A 369 21.40 -31.74 26.15
N VAL A 370 20.41 -31.47 25.30
CA VAL A 370 20.25 -32.13 24.01
C VAL A 370 20.57 -31.13 22.91
N VAL A 371 21.51 -31.49 22.04
CA VAL A 371 21.90 -30.67 20.89
C VAL A 371 21.38 -31.33 19.62
N PRO A 372 20.66 -30.60 18.73
CA PRO A 372 20.31 -31.09 17.41
C PRO A 372 21.58 -31.34 16.58
N ASN A 373 21.70 -32.52 15.97
CA ASN A 373 22.83 -32.86 15.11
C ASN A 373 22.56 -32.34 13.68
N THR A 374 22.78 -31.04 13.43
CA THR A 374 22.49 -30.40 12.13
C THR A 374 23.59 -30.57 11.09
N ILE A 375 24.76 -31.05 11.50
CA ILE A 375 25.92 -31.33 10.65
C ILE A 375 26.26 -32.78 10.96
N GLY A 376 26.25 -33.68 9.98
CA GLY A 376 26.55 -35.09 10.20
C GLY A 376 27.99 -35.28 10.67
N LEU A 377 28.24 -35.07 11.96
CA LEU A 377 29.53 -35.23 12.62
C LEU A 377 29.41 -36.45 13.54
N ASP A 378 30.37 -37.36 13.42
CA ASP A 378 30.47 -38.55 14.26
C ASP A 378 30.90 -38.13 15.68
N PRO A 379 30.02 -38.26 16.70
CA PRO A 379 30.34 -37.85 18.05
C PRO A 379 31.32 -38.81 18.75
N PHE A 380 31.57 -40.00 18.18
CA PHE A 380 32.54 -40.97 18.68
C PHE A 380 33.94 -40.78 18.06
N ASN A 381 34.04 -40.04 16.95
CA ASN A 381 35.29 -39.80 16.22
C ASN A 381 35.64 -38.31 16.13
N GLY A 382 35.58 -37.59 17.25
CA GLY A 382 36.08 -36.21 17.36
C GLY A 382 35.38 -35.18 16.47
N GLY A 383 34.14 -35.45 16.05
CA GLY A 383 33.40 -34.56 15.16
C GLY A 383 33.81 -34.67 13.69
N ALA A 384 34.37 -35.80 13.25
CA ALA A 384 34.64 -36.05 11.83
C ALA A 384 33.32 -36.07 11.02
N PRO A 385 33.28 -35.52 9.79
CA PRO A 385 32.12 -35.64 8.92
C PRO A 385 31.81 -37.12 8.66
N ILE A 386 30.55 -37.53 8.76
CA ILE A 386 30.08 -38.88 8.42
C ILE A 386 30.19 -39.01 6.89
N SER A 387 31.40 -39.32 6.41
CA SER A 387 31.64 -39.67 5.02
C SER A 387 31.17 -41.09 4.81
N ALA A 388 30.35 -41.30 3.76
CA ALA A 388 30.00 -42.62 3.29
C ALA A 388 31.27 -43.34 2.80
N GLY A 389 31.97 -44.05 3.68
CA GLY A 389 33.09 -44.91 3.31
C GLY A 389 34.21 -44.99 4.34
N ASN A 390 34.35 -46.20 4.90
CA ASN A 390 35.55 -46.79 5.50
C ASN A 390 36.14 -46.10 6.74
N GLY A 391 35.55 -46.41 7.90
CA GLY A 391 36.18 -46.31 9.22
C GLY A 391 35.80 -47.53 10.07
N LEU A 392 36.79 -48.27 10.53
CA LEU A 392 36.69 -49.59 11.15
C LEU A 392 35.84 -49.60 12.43
N GLY A 393 34.90 -50.55 12.52
CA GLY A 393 34.55 -51.17 13.81
C GLY A 393 33.19 -50.89 14.45
N TYR A 394 32.11 -50.66 13.71
CA TYR A 394 30.75 -50.97 14.19
C TYR A 394 29.87 -51.40 13.01
N SER A 395 29.48 -52.67 13.00
CA SER A 395 28.61 -53.26 11.98
C SER A 395 27.16 -52.86 12.23
N GLY A 396 26.82 -51.64 11.87
CA GLY A 396 25.46 -51.18 11.70
C GLY A 396 25.51 -50.01 10.74
N THR A 397 24.97 -50.16 9.55
CA THR A 397 24.73 -49.06 8.63
C THR A 397 23.82 -48.05 9.33
N VAL A 398 24.41 -47.06 10.02
CA VAL A 398 23.69 -45.89 10.50
C VAL A 398 23.33 -45.12 9.25
N GLY A 399 22.08 -45.29 8.79
CA GLY A 399 21.58 -44.62 7.60
C GLY A 399 21.79 -43.11 7.72
N ALA A 400 22.06 -42.46 6.58
CA ALA A 400 22.09 -41.01 6.49
C ALA A 400 20.68 -40.46 6.80
N ASP A 401 20.39 -40.20 8.07
CA ASP A 401 19.07 -39.76 8.51
C ASP A 401 18.92 -38.24 8.41
N ARG A 402 17.78 -37.85 7.82
CA ARG A 402 17.52 -36.54 7.18
C ARG A 402 17.22 -35.37 8.14
N GLY A 403 17.73 -35.42 9.38
CA GLY A 403 17.35 -34.46 10.42
C GLY A 403 15.86 -34.50 10.77
N PRO A 404 15.36 -33.55 11.60
CA PRO A 404 13.93 -33.41 11.88
C PRO A 404 13.13 -33.35 10.58
N GLN A 405 12.12 -34.21 10.43
CA GLN A 405 11.30 -34.24 9.22
C GLN A 405 10.02 -33.41 9.42
N PRO A 406 9.57 -32.68 8.39
CA PRO A 406 8.29 -32.00 8.44
C PRO A 406 7.17 -33.05 8.53
N ALA A 407 6.45 -33.06 9.66
CA ALA A 407 5.27 -33.86 9.85
C ALA A 407 4.07 -32.93 10.06
N LEU A 408 2.94 -33.28 9.44
CA LEU A 408 1.68 -32.60 9.70
C LEU A 408 1.14 -33.11 11.04
N MET A 409 1.02 -32.24 12.03
CA MET A 409 0.46 -32.57 13.35
C MET A 409 -0.82 -31.78 13.59
N THR A 410 -1.85 -32.47 14.08
CA THR A 410 -3.12 -31.86 14.47
C THR A 410 -3.05 -31.40 15.93
N PHE A 411 -3.12 -30.11 16.17
CA PHE A 411 -3.20 -29.51 17.49
C PHE A 411 -4.66 -29.19 17.80
N THR A 412 -5.22 -29.88 18.79
CA THR A 412 -6.59 -29.61 19.26
C THR A 412 -6.56 -28.60 20.39
N SER A 413 -7.31 -27.51 20.23
CA SER A 413 -7.48 -26.43 21.21
C SER A 413 -8.89 -26.44 21.77
N ARG A 414 -9.00 -26.42 23.09
CA ARG A 414 -10.25 -26.22 23.84
C ARG A 414 -10.41 -24.73 24.12
N ASN A 415 -11.43 -24.11 23.52
CA ASN A 415 -11.58 -22.65 23.54
C ASN A 415 -12.30 -22.20 24.82
N VAL A 416 -11.52 -21.75 25.81
CA VAL A 416 -12.01 -21.38 27.15
C VAL A 416 -13.01 -20.23 27.12
N GLU A 417 -12.80 -19.21 26.27
CA GLU A 417 -13.72 -18.07 26.16
C GLU A 417 -15.01 -18.45 25.43
N VAL A 418 -14.94 -19.44 24.53
CA VAL A 418 -16.14 -19.98 23.87
C VAL A 418 -17.02 -20.69 24.89
N LEU A 419 -16.44 -21.54 25.74
CA LEU A 419 -17.17 -22.18 26.84
C LEU A 419 -17.75 -21.14 27.80
N ALA A 420 -16.95 -20.16 28.23
CA ALA A 420 -17.41 -19.09 29.12
C ALA A 420 -18.58 -18.30 28.52
N ALA A 421 -18.53 -17.99 27.22
CA ALA A 421 -19.61 -17.32 26.51
C ALA A 421 -20.88 -18.19 26.42
N LEU A 422 -20.75 -19.48 26.15
CA LEU A 422 -21.88 -20.42 26.15
C LEU A 422 -22.54 -20.48 27.53
N ASN A 423 -21.74 -20.63 28.59
CA ASN A 423 -22.24 -20.71 29.96
C ASN A 423 -22.96 -19.41 30.35
N ARG A 424 -22.41 -18.26 29.97
CA ARG A 424 -23.01 -16.94 30.23
C ARG A 424 -24.33 -16.73 29.49
N LEU A 425 -24.38 -17.05 28.20
CA LEU A 425 -25.55 -16.81 27.35
C LEU A 425 -26.69 -17.80 27.63
N THR A 426 -26.39 -19.00 28.13
CA THR A 426 -27.37 -20.08 28.29
C THR A 426 -27.70 -20.41 29.74
N GLY A 427 -26.83 -20.05 30.68
CA GLY A 427 -26.92 -20.48 32.08
C GLY A 427 -26.72 -21.99 32.27
N GLN A 428 -26.21 -22.71 31.27
CA GLN A 428 -25.91 -24.14 31.33
C GLN A 428 -24.40 -24.38 31.28
N ASP A 429 -23.95 -25.51 31.81
CA ASP A 429 -22.56 -25.94 31.67
C ASP A 429 -22.53 -27.43 31.31
N PHE A 430 -22.11 -27.73 30.09
CA PHE A 430 -21.85 -29.09 29.62
C PHE A 430 -20.36 -29.29 29.29
N GLU A 431 -19.50 -28.42 29.82
CA GLU A 431 -18.06 -28.38 29.52
C GLU A 431 -17.82 -28.44 28.00
N TYR A 432 -16.92 -29.31 27.54
CA TYR A 432 -16.56 -29.49 26.13
C TYR A 432 -17.36 -30.61 25.43
N ASP A 433 -18.50 -31.05 25.98
CA ASP A 433 -19.36 -32.07 25.38
C ASP A 433 -20.25 -31.47 24.28
N VAL A 434 -19.70 -31.40 23.06
CA VAL A 434 -20.38 -30.85 21.87
C VAL A 434 -21.71 -31.58 21.55
N PRO A 435 -21.79 -32.93 21.56
CA PRO A 435 -23.06 -33.63 21.35
C PRO A 435 -24.17 -33.25 22.36
N ARG A 436 -23.82 -33.13 23.65
CA ARG A 436 -24.78 -32.74 24.70
C ARG A 436 -25.24 -31.31 24.52
N TRP A 437 -24.32 -30.38 24.23
CA TRP A 437 -24.64 -29.01 23.87
C TRP A 437 -25.61 -28.93 22.69
N ARG A 438 -25.33 -29.63 21.58
CA ARG A 438 -26.20 -29.65 20.38
C ARG A 438 -27.59 -30.20 20.68
N SER A 439 -27.66 -31.27 21.46
CA SER A 439 -28.92 -31.91 21.86
C SER A 439 -29.77 -31.01 22.75
N TRP A 440 -29.15 -30.20 23.61
CA TRP A 440 -29.86 -29.22 24.44
C TRP A 440 -30.31 -28.01 23.60
N VAL A 441 -29.43 -27.45 22.76
CA VAL A 441 -29.77 -26.30 21.90
C VAL A 441 -30.96 -26.62 21.00
N ALA A 442 -30.99 -27.80 20.39
CA ALA A 442 -32.09 -28.21 19.52
C ALA A 442 -33.45 -28.35 20.24
N ARG A 443 -33.46 -28.62 21.55
CA ARG A 443 -34.67 -28.91 22.33
C ARG A 443 -35.16 -27.73 23.16
N SER A 444 -34.26 -26.90 23.67
CA SER A 444 -34.56 -25.98 24.78
C SER A 444 -34.08 -24.54 24.59
N PHE A 445 -33.21 -24.26 23.61
CA PHE A 445 -32.62 -22.93 23.48
C PHE A 445 -33.54 -21.93 22.76
N ASN A 446 -33.73 -20.75 23.36
CA ASN A 446 -34.43 -19.62 22.75
C ASN A 446 -33.41 -18.52 22.36
N PRO A 447 -33.21 -18.23 21.06
CA PRO A 447 -32.27 -17.21 20.60
C PRO A 447 -32.74 -15.76 20.83
N ARG A 448 -33.98 -15.55 21.28
CA ARG A 448 -34.56 -14.24 21.61
C ARG A 448 -35.24 -14.31 22.98
N PRO A 449 -34.48 -14.41 24.08
CA PRO A 449 -35.07 -14.40 25.42
C PRO A 449 -35.78 -13.06 25.65
N ALA A 450 -36.98 -13.09 26.23
CA ALA A 450 -37.65 -11.87 26.67
C ALA A 450 -36.79 -11.20 27.76
N PRO A 451 -36.64 -9.86 27.77
CA PRO A 451 -35.86 -9.18 28.79
C PRO A 451 -36.41 -9.54 30.17
N ALA A 452 -35.53 -10.00 31.08
CA ALA A 452 -35.92 -10.32 32.44
C ALA A 452 -36.60 -9.10 33.07
N ARG A 453 -37.88 -9.25 33.45
CA ARG A 453 -38.66 -8.20 34.10
C ARG A 453 -37.95 -7.79 35.38
N ARG A 454 -37.24 -6.65 35.37
CA ARG A 454 -36.70 -6.02 36.60
C ARG A 454 -37.89 -5.48 37.39
N VAL A 455 -38.52 -6.31 38.19
CA VAL A 455 -39.53 -5.85 39.15
C VAL A 455 -38.79 -5.16 40.31
N PRO A 456 -39.08 -3.89 40.64
CA PRO A 456 -38.63 -3.34 41.92
C PRO A 456 -39.39 -4.09 43.02
N GLN A 457 -38.67 -4.71 43.96
CA GLN A 457 -39.34 -5.19 45.17
C GLN A 457 -39.87 -3.98 45.97
N PRO A 458 -41.07 -4.09 46.56
CA PRO A 458 -41.75 -3.01 47.26
C PRO A 458 -40.99 -2.49 48.49
#